data_AF-A0A1M6HX41-F1
#
_entry.id   AF-A0A1M6HX41-F1
#
_cell.length_a   1.000
_cell.length_b   1.000
_cell.length_c   1.000
_cell.angle_alpha   90.00
_cell.angle_beta   90.00
_cell.angle_gamma   90.00
#
_symmetry.space_group_name_H-M   'P 1'
#
loop_
_entity.id
_entity.type
_entity.pdbx_description
1 polymer ?
#
loop_
_entity_poly.entity_id
_entity_poly.type
_entity_poly.pdbx_seq_one_letter_code
_entity_poly.pdbx_strand_id
1 'polypeptide(L)'
;MGWFGWRSARERGSAARATDAAAGDLSGPMAILEAMDQAAPKYLDRVDRGEVVYPACKRTPSDADGNLRAIWEHTRIEAMRYLIMVPGRKDEWLIDPARQAEMLDAFLRKAPHENTVIDFTGIVTEDFAIAIIAGLNWLIHCAVLAGVDRKKFSGTQSSFRKIAVVARRWWALEGSEPRCYHMLAQREKPPLMLYLIWLEYTRLAKEITATAVFGASMGQTRDSNLFRRALGDRRAEPDAVPAAVSDAMARLERAGDPEELQG
;
A
#
# COMPACT_ATOMS: atom_id res chain seq x y z
N MET A 1 14.14 -26.08 9.38
CA MET A 1 12.76 -25.65 9.72
C MET A 1 12.76 -24.16 9.99
N GLY A 2 12.59 -23.38 8.93
CA GLY A 2 12.73 -21.93 8.87
C GLY A 2 12.83 -21.57 7.39
N TRP A 3 11.72 -21.23 6.76
CA TRP A 3 11.60 -21.23 5.29
C TRP A 3 11.12 -19.91 4.66
N PHE A 4 11.21 -18.81 5.42
CA PHE A 4 11.25 -17.47 4.86
C PHE A 4 12.62 -16.86 5.17
N GLY A 5 13.38 -16.53 4.12
CA GLY A 5 14.71 -15.92 4.22
C GLY A 5 14.69 -14.46 4.67
N TRP A 6 14.15 -14.19 5.85
CA TRP A 6 14.17 -12.86 6.48
C TRP A 6 14.86 -13.00 7.85
N ARG A 7 16.20 -13.07 7.83
CA ARG A 7 16.99 -12.93 9.07
C ARG A 7 17.05 -11.45 9.44
N SER A 8 16.63 -11.14 10.66
CA SER A 8 16.71 -9.80 11.24
C SER A 8 18.17 -9.31 11.26
N ALA A 9 18.38 -8.10 10.75
CA ALA A 9 19.64 -7.39 10.94
C ALA A 9 19.70 -6.90 12.40
N ARG A 10 20.55 -7.55 13.19
CA ARG A 10 20.89 -7.15 14.54
C ARG A 10 21.90 -6.00 14.50
N GLU A 11 21.62 -4.97 15.30
CA GLU A 11 22.56 -3.98 15.87
C GLU A 11 23.35 -3.04 14.91
N ARG A 12 22.94 -1.76 14.87
CA ARG A 12 23.64 -0.59 15.48
C ARG A 12 23.17 0.77 14.93
N GLY A 13 23.05 1.76 15.83
CA GLY A 13 23.60 3.10 15.61
C GLY A 13 22.70 4.21 15.05
N SER A 14 22.11 4.98 15.97
CA SER A 14 21.83 6.43 15.97
C SER A 14 21.07 7.15 14.82
N ALA A 15 19.99 7.81 15.25
CA ALA A 15 19.55 9.17 14.89
C ALA A 15 19.01 9.45 13.46
N ALA A 16 17.78 8.99 13.23
CA ALA A 16 16.67 9.71 12.57
C ALA A 16 15.54 8.70 12.37
N ARG A 17 14.54 8.66 13.25
CA ARG A 17 13.44 7.68 13.17
C ARG A 17 12.47 8.07 12.05
N ALA A 18 12.80 7.62 10.84
CA ALA A 18 11.92 7.60 9.68
C ALA A 18 10.79 6.60 9.90
N THR A 19 9.63 6.89 9.30
CA THR A 19 8.43 6.04 9.27
C THR A 19 8.72 4.61 8.80
N ASP A 20 9.78 4.39 8.02
CA ASP A 20 10.21 3.06 7.60
C ASP A 20 11.29 2.41 8.50
N ALA A 21 12.02 3.18 9.32
CA ALA A 21 12.78 2.60 10.44
C ALA A 21 11.83 2.15 11.56
N ALA A 22 10.65 2.78 11.65
CA ALA A 22 9.51 2.20 12.32
C ALA A 22 8.94 1.02 11.50
N ALA A 23 8.75 1.11 10.18
CA ALA A 23 8.12 0.04 9.36
C ALA A 23 8.91 -1.27 9.19
N GLY A 24 10.24 -1.26 9.36
CA GLY A 24 11.03 -2.48 9.52
C GLY A 24 10.73 -3.21 10.85
N ASP A 25 10.14 -2.49 11.81
CA ASP A 25 9.78 -2.92 13.16
C ASP A 25 8.25 -2.85 13.43
N LEU A 26 7.43 -2.46 12.43
CA LEU A 26 5.96 -2.50 12.48
C LEU A 26 5.53 -3.97 12.31
N SER A 27 5.76 -4.75 13.35
CA SER A 27 5.56 -6.19 13.44
C SER A 27 4.08 -6.62 13.45
N GLY A 28 3.13 -5.69 13.32
CA GLY A 28 1.71 -5.99 13.39
C GLY A 28 0.82 -4.90 12.79
N PRO A 29 -0.43 -5.26 12.46
CA PRO A 29 -1.35 -4.36 11.77
C PRO A 29 -1.72 -3.13 12.64
N MET A 30 -1.83 -3.30 13.96
CA MET A 30 -2.11 -2.17 14.86
C MET A 30 -1.00 -1.11 14.83
N ALA A 31 0.27 -1.53 14.83
CA ALA A 31 1.40 -0.62 14.82
C ALA A 31 1.39 0.28 13.56
N ILE A 32 0.91 -0.24 12.42
CA ILE A 32 0.74 0.56 11.19
C ILE A 32 -0.27 1.70 11.41
N LEU A 33 -1.42 1.40 12.02
CA LEU A 33 -2.44 2.41 12.30
C LEU A 33 -1.93 3.47 13.29
N GLU A 34 -1.30 3.05 14.38
CA GLU A 34 -0.70 3.96 15.37
C GLU A 34 0.37 4.86 14.76
N ALA A 35 1.21 4.31 13.88
CA ALA A 35 2.21 5.10 13.16
C ALA A 35 1.54 6.13 12.24
N MET A 36 0.40 5.80 11.63
CA MET A 36 -0.36 6.73 10.79
C MET A 36 -1.09 7.79 11.58
N ASP A 37 -1.64 7.47 12.75
CA ASP A 37 -2.23 8.44 13.68
C ASP A 37 -1.23 9.51 14.10
N GLN A 38 0.05 9.15 14.19
CA GLN A 38 1.10 10.11 14.51
C GLN A 38 1.64 10.84 13.29
N ALA A 39 1.87 10.14 12.18
CA ALA A 39 2.56 10.70 11.03
C ALA A 39 1.65 11.57 10.16
N ALA A 40 0.37 11.20 9.97
CA ALA A 40 -0.53 11.95 9.10
C ALA A 40 -0.81 13.38 9.62
N PRO A 41 -1.17 13.61 10.90
CA PRO A 41 -1.40 14.97 11.40
C PRO A 41 -0.13 15.82 11.36
N LYS A 42 1.03 15.25 11.75
CA LYS A 42 2.31 15.96 11.69
C LYS A 42 2.67 16.37 10.26
N TYR A 43 2.43 15.49 9.30
CA TYR A 43 2.67 15.79 7.89
C TYR A 43 1.76 16.92 7.40
N LEU A 44 0.45 16.86 7.70
CA LEU A 44 -0.51 17.89 7.29
C LEU A 44 -0.22 19.25 7.93
N ASP A 45 0.18 19.27 9.20
CA ASP A 45 0.61 20.49 9.89
C ASP A 45 1.84 21.16 9.23
N ARG A 46 2.80 20.37 8.74
CA ARG A 46 3.92 20.89 7.94
C ARG A 46 3.48 21.44 6.59
N VAL A 47 2.48 20.81 5.96
CA VAL A 47 1.87 21.30 4.71
C VAL A 47 1.16 22.63 4.96
N ASP A 48 0.38 22.74 6.03
CA ASP A 48 -0.37 23.96 6.38
C ASP A 48 0.56 25.14 6.72
N ARG A 49 1.73 24.86 7.31
CA ARG A 49 2.80 25.86 7.51
C ARG A 49 3.60 26.20 6.24
N GLY A 50 3.34 25.51 5.13
CA GLY A 50 4.07 25.71 3.87
C GLY A 50 5.52 25.21 3.90
N GLU A 51 5.88 24.33 4.84
CA GLU A 51 7.24 23.78 4.94
C GLU A 51 7.58 22.79 3.83
N VAL A 52 6.56 22.14 3.26
CA VAL A 52 6.70 21.14 2.20
C VAL A 52 5.65 21.35 1.13
N VAL A 53 6.02 21.10 -0.13
CA VAL A 53 5.08 21.17 -1.27
C VAL A 53 4.02 20.08 -1.14
N TYR A 54 2.76 20.42 -1.44
CA TYR A 54 1.63 19.50 -1.46
C TYR A 54 0.89 19.54 -2.81
N PRO A 55 0.44 18.40 -3.37
CA PRO A 55 0.71 17.03 -2.94
C PRO A 55 2.19 16.64 -3.04
N ALA A 56 2.60 15.64 -2.24
CA ALA A 56 3.98 15.16 -2.20
C ALA A 56 4.51 14.74 -3.58
N CYS A 57 3.66 14.17 -4.43
CA CYS A 57 4.02 13.71 -5.77
C CYS A 57 4.44 14.84 -6.73
N LYS A 58 4.23 16.12 -6.37
CA LYS A 58 4.68 17.28 -7.16
C LYS A 58 6.09 17.75 -6.80
N ARG A 59 6.68 17.22 -5.72
CA ARG A 59 8.01 17.64 -5.27
C ARG A 59 9.08 17.27 -6.28
N THR A 60 10.02 18.19 -6.43
CA THR A 60 11.25 18.06 -7.17
C THR A 60 12.41 17.80 -6.21
N PRO A 61 13.58 17.33 -6.69
CA PRO A 61 14.75 17.13 -5.82
C PRO A 61 15.25 18.39 -5.11
N SER A 62 14.90 19.58 -5.59
CA SER A 62 15.24 20.86 -4.97
C SER A 62 14.31 21.27 -3.82
N ASP A 63 13.13 20.65 -3.72
CA ASP A 63 12.17 20.96 -2.67
C ASP A 63 12.57 20.31 -1.33
N ALA A 64 12.11 20.89 -0.23
CA ALA A 64 12.17 20.24 1.08
C ALA A 64 11.49 18.85 1.00
N ASP A 65 12.16 17.82 1.50
CA ASP A 65 11.71 16.43 1.39
C ASP A 65 11.49 15.96 -0.07
N GLY A 66 12.24 16.52 -1.02
CA GLY A 66 12.25 16.18 -2.44
C GLY A 66 12.98 14.88 -2.81
N ASN A 67 13.49 14.13 -1.84
CA ASN A 67 14.12 12.83 -2.10
C ASN A 67 13.06 11.76 -2.39
N LEU A 68 13.41 10.77 -3.23
CA LEU A 68 12.50 9.70 -3.65
C LEU A 68 11.73 9.08 -2.48
N ARG A 69 12.43 8.79 -1.38
CA ARG A 69 11.85 8.14 -0.21
C ARG A 69 10.75 8.97 0.42
N ALA A 70 11.05 10.22 0.73
CA ALA A 70 10.08 11.12 1.34
C ALA A 70 8.90 11.40 0.41
N ILE A 71 9.11 11.47 -0.90
CA ILE A 71 8.02 11.65 -1.88
C ILE A 71 7.04 10.47 -1.81
N TRP A 72 7.50 9.22 -1.93
CA TRP A 72 6.57 8.08 -1.93
C TRP A 72 5.98 7.82 -0.53
N GLU A 73 6.73 8.04 0.55
CA GLU A 73 6.22 7.90 1.91
C GLU A 73 5.11 8.92 2.20
N HIS A 74 5.33 10.20 1.86
CA HIS A 74 4.32 11.25 2.04
C HIS A 74 3.12 11.07 1.10
N THR A 75 3.33 10.62 -0.14
CA THR A 75 2.23 10.30 -1.07
C THR A 75 1.33 9.18 -0.52
N ARG A 76 1.93 8.15 0.11
CA ARG A 76 1.18 7.10 0.82
C ARG A 76 0.44 7.67 2.02
N ILE A 77 1.07 8.53 2.83
CA ILE A 77 0.43 9.17 3.98
C ILE A 77 -0.82 9.96 3.55
N GLU A 78 -0.73 10.71 2.47
CA GLU A 78 -1.87 11.46 1.93
C GLU A 78 -3.03 10.57 1.49
N ALA A 79 -2.76 9.37 0.99
CA ALA A 79 -3.80 8.39 0.69
C ALA A 79 -4.35 7.72 1.95
N MET A 80 -3.48 7.33 2.89
CA MET A 80 -3.85 6.68 4.15
C MET A 80 -4.66 7.60 5.07
N ARG A 81 -4.51 8.93 4.99
CA ARG A 81 -5.23 9.87 5.85
C ARG A 81 -6.75 9.66 5.82
N TYR A 82 -7.31 9.22 4.70
CA TYR A 82 -8.74 9.01 4.56
C TYR A 82 -9.25 7.88 5.47
N LEU A 83 -8.44 6.85 5.73
CA LEU A 83 -8.76 5.82 6.71
C LEU A 83 -8.71 6.36 8.14
N ILE A 84 -7.74 7.25 8.41
CA ILE A 84 -7.55 7.86 9.72
C ILE A 84 -8.70 8.82 10.06
N MET A 85 -9.28 9.46 9.04
CA MET A 85 -10.38 10.41 9.15
C MET A 85 -11.78 9.78 9.28
N VAL A 86 -11.90 8.44 9.22
CA VAL A 86 -13.20 7.77 9.36
C VAL A 86 -13.85 8.14 10.71
N PRO A 87 -15.07 8.73 10.73
CA PRO A 87 -15.75 9.10 11.96
C PRO A 87 -16.05 7.88 12.83
N GLY A 88 -15.75 7.96 14.13
CA GLY A 88 -15.97 6.84 15.05
C GLY A 88 -15.19 5.59 14.67
N ARG A 89 -14.02 5.76 14.02
CA ARG A 89 -13.13 4.69 13.54
C ARG A 89 -13.02 3.54 14.54
N LYS A 90 -13.29 2.33 14.07
CA LYS A 90 -13.10 1.08 14.83
C LYS A 90 -12.07 0.21 14.11
N ASP A 91 -10.84 0.23 14.60
CA ASP A 91 -9.68 -0.39 13.93
C ASP A 91 -9.83 -1.91 13.73
N GLU A 92 -10.65 -2.57 14.57
CA GLU A 92 -11.00 -3.99 14.44
C GLU A 92 -11.47 -4.36 13.03
N TRP A 93 -12.19 -3.49 12.33
CA TRP A 93 -12.63 -3.77 10.96
C TRP A 93 -11.49 -3.95 9.97
N LEU A 94 -10.35 -3.31 10.21
CA LEU A 94 -9.18 -3.38 9.34
C LEU A 94 -8.18 -4.47 9.76
N ILE A 95 -8.20 -4.91 11.02
CA ILE A 95 -7.12 -5.74 11.60
C ILE A 95 -7.57 -7.04 12.29
N ASP A 96 -8.82 -7.12 12.76
CA ASP A 96 -9.33 -8.30 13.49
C ASP A 96 -9.74 -9.39 12.48
N PRO A 97 -9.17 -10.61 12.58
CA PRO A 97 -9.55 -11.75 11.75
C PRO A 97 -11.06 -11.99 11.66
N ALA A 98 -11.79 -11.86 12.78
CA ALA A 98 -13.23 -12.13 12.83
C ALA A 98 -14.08 -11.14 12.01
N ARG A 99 -13.51 -9.98 11.64
CA ARG A 99 -14.19 -8.93 10.87
C ARG A 99 -13.90 -8.97 9.38
N GLN A 100 -12.89 -9.74 8.95
CA GLN A 100 -12.33 -9.54 7.61
C GLN A 100 -13.26 -9.95 6.47
N ALA A 101 -14.03 -11.02 6.64
CA ALA A 101 -15.02 -11.43 5.63
C ALA A 101 -16.06 -10.32 5.39
N GLU A 102 -16.63 -9.78 6.47
CA GLU A 102 -17.62 -8.70 6.39
C GLU A 102 -17.02 -7.39 5.85
N MET A 103 -15.80 -7.03 6.27
CA MET A 103 -15.13 -5.83 5.77
C MET A 103 -14.83 -5.93 4.27
N LEU A 104 -14.36 -7.09 3.80
CA LEU A 104 -14.11 -7.32 2.36
C LEU A 104 -15.40 -7.28 1.56
N ASP A 105 -16.48 -7.87 2.06
CA ASP A 105 -17.80 -7.81 1.41
C ASP A 105 -18.35 -6.38 1.39
N ALA A 106 -18.17 -5.59 2.45
CA ALA A 106 -18.53 -4.17 2.48
C ALA A 106 -17.76 -3.35 1.42
N PHE A 107 -16.45 -3.56 1.32
CA PHE A 107 -15.64 -2.93 0.28
C PHE A 107 -16.08 -3.34 -1.13
N LEU A 108 -16.34 -4.64 -1.36
CA LEU A 108 -16.76 -5.15 -2.66
C LEU A 108 -18.16 -4.68 -3.07
N ARG A 109 -19.06 -4.35 -2.12
CA ARG A 109 -20.37 -3.77 -2.42
C ARG A 109 -20.29 -2.33 -2.92
N LYS A 110 -19.30 -1.54 -2.48
CA LYS A 110 -19.16 -0.15 -2.95
C LYS A 110 -18.65 -0.13 -4.39
N ALA A 111 -19.34 0.62 -5.25
CA ALA A 111 -18.99 0.77 -6.64
C ALA A 111 -17.74 1.67 -6.77
N PRO A 112 -16.77 1.31 -7.64
CA PRO A 112 -15.72 2.22 -8.08
C PRO A 112 -16.28 3.57 -8.55
N HIS A 113 -15.62 4.66 -8.19
CA HIS A 113 -15.90 6.00 -8.70
C HIS A 113 -14.60 6.82 -8.71
N GLU A 114 -14.61 7.98 -9.36
CA GLU A 114 -13.42 8.84 -9.46
C GLU A 114 -13.38 9.99 -8.43
N ASN A 115 -14.46 10.17 -7.65
CA ASN A 115 -14.55 11.26 -6.67
C ASN A 115 -13.51 11.10 -5.54
N THR A 116 -12.79 12.19 -5.25
CA THR A 116 -11.85 12.29 -4.11
C THR A 116 -12.45 13.01 -2.90
N VAL A 117 -13.64 13.62 -3.05
CA VAL A 117 -14.45 14.17 -1.96
C VAL A 117 -15.15 13.02 -1.25
N ILE A 118 -15.12 13.05 0.09
CA ILE A 118 -15.70 12.01 0.93
C ILE A 118 -16.93 12.54 1.64
N ASP A 119 -18.04 11.85 1.43
CA ASP A 119 -19.25 11.96 2.24
C ASP A 119 -19.42 10.67 3.03
N PHE A 120 -19.02 10.69 4.32
CA PHE A 120 -19.20 9.55 5.21
C PHE A 120 -20.68 9.39 5.58
N THR A 121 -21.15 8.16 5.61
CA THR A 121 -22.54 7.78 5.89
C THR A 121 -22.81 7.61 7.38
N GLY A 122 -21.76 7.53 8.22
CA GLY A 122 -21.85 7.22 9.64
C GLY A 122 -21.93 5.72 9.94
N ILE A 123 -21.94 4.88 8.90
CA ILE A 123 -21.85 3.42 9.02
C ILE A 123 -20.39 3.03 8.83
N VAL A 124 -19.72 2.66 9.91
CA VAL A 124 -18.26 2.44 9.96
C VAL A 124 -17.73 1.54 8.84
N THR A 125 -18.39 0.43 8.52
CA THR A 125 -17.95 -0.49 7.44
C THR A 125 -18.07 0.13 6.05
N GLU A 126 -19.11 0.92 5.82
CA GLU A 126 -19.27 1.66 4.57
C GLU A 126 -18.28 2.81 4.49
N ASP A 127 -18.03 3.49 5.60
CA ASP A 127 -17.10 4.61 5.68
C ASP A 127 -15.66 4.15 5.44
N PHE A 128 -15.26 2.98 5.95
CA PHE A 128 -13.98 2.38 5.58
C PHE A 128 -13.92 2.06 4.08
N ALA A 129 -14.98 1.47 3.50
CA ALA A 129 -15.01 1.19 2.06
C ALA A 129 -14.88 2.47 1.22
N ILE A 130 -15.58 3.55 1.61
CA ILE A 130 -15.50 4.87 0.99
C ILE A 130 -14.08 5.44 1.13
N ALA A 131 -13.49 5.38 2.33
CA ALA A 131 -12.13 5.86 2.58
C ALA A 131 -11.07 5.12 1.74
N ILE A 132 -11.21 3.81 1.56
CA ILE A 132 -10.32 3.00 0.71
C ILE A 132 -10.42 3.45 -0.75
N ILE A 133 -11.63 3.67 -1.26
CA ILE A 133 -11.85 4.15 -2.64
C ILE A 133 -11.27 5.56 -2.79
N ALA A 134 -11.49 6.44 -1.82
CA ALA A 134 -10.95 7.80 -1.84
C ALA A 134 -9.42 7.84 -1.83
N GLY A 135 -8.75 6.98 -1.05
CA GLY A 135 -7.30 6.87 -1.08
C GLY A 135 -6.76 6.33 -2.41
N LEU A 136 -7.45 5.38 -3.04
CA LEU A 136 -7.10 4.94 -4.41
C LEU A 136 -7.27 6.07 -5.43
N ASN A 137 -8.36 6.84 -5.33
CA ASN A 137 -8.61 8.00 -6.18
C ASN A 137 -7.57 9.09 -6.00
N TRP A 138 -7.13 9.30 -4.76
CA TRP A 138 -6.04 10.23 -4.47
C TRP A 138 -4.73 9.81 -5.13
N LEU A 139 -4.39 8.52 -5.10
CA LEU A 139 -3.19 8.00 -5.76
C LEU A 139 -3.30 8.12 -7.29
N ILE A 140 -4.47 7.86 -7.88
CA ILE A 140 -4.71 8.10 -9.31
C ILE A 140 -4.56 9.59 -9.65
N HIS A 141 -5.10 10.48 -8.81
CA HIS A 141 -4.92 11.92 -8.96
C HIS A 141 -3.42 12.32 -8.90
N CYS A 142 -2.67 11.77 -7.94
CA CYS A 142 -1.24 11.98 -7.83
C CYS A 142 -0.47 11.48 -9.06
N ALA A 143 -0.87 10.34 -9.64
CA ALA A 143 -0.28 9.82 -10.86
C ALA A 143 -0.44 10.80 -12.04
N VAL A 144 -1.64 11.38 -12.20
CA VAL A 144 -1.92 12.39 -13.23
C VAL A 144 -1.07 13.65 -13.00
N LEU A 145 -0.96 14.12 -11.75
CA LEU A 145 -0.14 15.27 -11.39
C LEU A 145 1.36 15.04 -11.64
N ALA A 146 1.82 13.80 -11.47
CA ALA A 146 3.19 13.37 -11.76
C ALA A 146 3.47 13.17 -13.27
N GLY A 147 2.49 13.43 -14.14
CA GLY A 147 2.63 13.29 -15.59
C GLY A 147 2.54 11.84 -16.09
N VAL A 148 2.01 10.91 -15.29
CA VAL A 148 1.79 9.53 -15.72
C VAL A 148 0.61 9.48 -16.68
N ASP A 149 0.72 8.72 -17.77
CA ASP A 149 -0.43 8.43 -18.65
C ASP A 149 -1.57 7.80 -17.84
N ARG A 150 -2.73 8.47 -17.82
CA ARG A 150 -3.95 8.02 -17.13
C ARG A 150 -4.34 6.58 -17.51
N LYS A 151 -4.04 6.13 -18.73
CA LYS A 151 -4.31 4.75 -19.17
C LYS A 151 -3.56 3.70 -18.36
N LYS A 152 -2.39 4.03 -17.80
CA LYS A 152 -1.60 3.11 -16.97
C LYS A 152 -2.22 2.91 -15.58
N PHE A 153 -3.03 3.87 -15.12
CA PHE A 153 -3.64 3.87 -13.78
C PHE A 153 -5.17 3.71 -13.82
N SER A 154 -5.79 3.62 -15.00
CA SER A 154 -7.24 3.43 -15.15
C SER A 154 -7.73 2.08 -14.60
N GLY A 155 -6.85 1.08 -14.53
CA GLY A 155 -7.14 -0.24 -13.98
C GLY A 155 -6.98 -0.38 -12.47
N THR A 156 -6.44 0.62 -11.76
CA THR A 156 -5.99 0.48 -10.36
C THR A 156 -7.11 0.01 -9.42
N GLN A 157 -8.29 0.64 -9.45
CA GLN A 157 -9.41 0.22 -8.61
C GLN A 157 -9.90 -1.19 -8.96
N SER A 158 -9.97 -1.52 -10.24
CA SER A 158 -10.36 -2.86 -10.72
C SER A 158 -9.36 -3.93 -10.26
N SER A 159 -8.06 -3.64 -10.32
CA SER A 159 -7.00 -4.54 -9.83
C SER A 159 -7.09 -4.75 -8.33
N PHE A 160 -7.25 -3.68 -7.54
CA PHE A 160 -7.40 -3.82 -6.09
C PHE A 160 -8.66 -4.61 -5.71
N ARG A 161 -9.77 -4.44 -6.45
CA ARG A 161 -10.97 -5.26 -6.27
C ARG A 161 -10.74 -6.74 -6.57
N LYS A 162 -9.96 -7.09 -7.60
CA LYS A 162 -9.57 -8.49 -7.85
C LYS A 162 -8.78 -9.07 -6.67
N ILE A 163 -7.85 -8.29 -6.10
CA ILE A 163 -7.12 -8.67 -4.89
C ILE A 163 -8.08 -8.91 -3.72
N ALA A 164 -9.03 -8.00 -3.50
CA ALA A 164 -10.05 -8.14 -2.46
C ALA A 164 -10.93 -9.40 -2.66
N VAL A 165 -11.27 -9.77 -3.90
CA VAL A 165 -12.00 -11.02 -4.19
C VAL A 165 -11.16 -12.24 -3.82
N VAL A 166 -9.86 -12.25 -4.12
CA VAL A 166 -8.97 -13.36 -3.73
C VAL A 166 -8.84 -13.45 -2.21
N ALA A 167 -8.67 -12.32 -1.52
CA ALA A 167 -8.65 -12.26 -0.07
C ALA A 167 -9.96 -12.77 0.53
N ARG A 168 -11.12 -12.37 -0.02
CA ARG A 168 -12.43 -12.86 0.43
C ARG A 168 -12.55 -14.36 0.29
N ARG A 169 -12.05 -14.94 -0.81
CA ARG A 169 -12.02 -16.41 -1.00
C ARG A 169 -11.12 -17.09 0.02
N TRP A 170 -9.99 -16.48 0.38
CA TRP A 170 -9.12 -16.98 1.45
C TRP A 170 -9.86 -17.03 2.79
N TRP A 171 -10.62 -15.99 3.14
CA TRP A 171 -11.40 -15.94 4.38
C TRP A 171 -12.56 -16.93 4.41
N ALA A 172 -13.08 -17.32 3.24
CA ALA A 172 -14.12 -18.35 3.12
C ALA A 172 -13.60 -19.80 3.33
N LEU A 173 -12.28 -20.00 3.42
CA LEU A 173 -11.71 -21.31 3.72
C LEU A 173 -11.88 -21.65 5.20
N GLU A 174 -12.14 -22.93 5.49
CA GLU A 174 -12.21 -23.42 6.87
C GLU A 174 -10.87 -23.21 7.59
N GLY A 175 -10.93 -22.73 8.84
CA GLY A 175 -9.74 -22.46 9.65
C GLY A 175 -8.95 -21.20 9.26
N SER A 176 -9.51 -20.30 8.44
CA SER A 176 -8.87 -19.04 8.04
C SER A 176 -8.49 -18.15 9.23
N GLU A 177 -9.36 -18.02 10.23
CA GLU A 177 -9.11 -17.25 11.45
C GLU A 177 -7.92 -17.78 12.28
N PRO A 178 -7.89 -19.04 12.75
CA PRO A 178 -6.72 -19.61 13.44
C PRO A 178 -5.44 -19.51 12.61
N ARG A 179 -5.53 -19.71 11.29
CA ARG A 179 -4.41 -19.55 10.38
C ARG A 179 -3.90 -18.11 10.34
N CYS A 180 -4.79 -17.12 10.33
CA CYS A 180 -4.43 -15.70 10.41
C CYS A 180 -3.65 -15.41 11.71
N TYR A 181 -4.17 -15.85 12.86
CA TYR A 181 -3.48 -15.67 14.14
C TYR A 181 -2.09 -16.31 14.15
N HIS A 182 -1.95 -17.52 13.58
CA HIS A 182 -0.66 -18.18 13.45
C HIS A 182 0.32 -17.37 12.59
N MET A 183 -0.14 -16.85 11.45
CA MET A 183 0.65 -15.98 10.57
C MET A 183 1.07 -14.69 11.30
N LEU A 184 0.17 -14.03 12.02
CA LEU A 184 0.48 -12.83 12.80
C LEU A 184 1.52 -13.11 13.89
N ALA A 185 1.42 -14.25 14.59
CA ALA A 185 2.41 -14.66 15.59
C ALA A 185 3.80 -14.89 14.97
N GLN A 186 3.85 -15.29 13.70
CA GLN A 186 5.08 -15.47 12.91
C GLN A 186 5.54 -14.18 12.21
N ARG A 187 4.89 -13.04 12.46
CA ARG A 187 5.13 -11.75 11.80
C ARG A 187 4.94 -11.80 10.28
N GLU A 188 4.12 -12.74 9.81
CA GLU A 188 3.68 -12.80 8.43
C GLU A 188 2.52 -11.82 8.18
N LYS A 189 2.20 -11.61 6.90
CA LYS A 189 1.15 -10.67 6.46
C LYS A 189 -0.04 -11.47 5.90
N PRO A 190 -0.98 -11.93 6.74
CA PRO A 190 -2.24 -12.50 6.26
C PRO A 190 -3.05 -11.46 5.47
N PRO A 191 -4.08 -11.86 4.70
CA PRO A 191 -4.88 -10.95 3.89
C PRO A 191 -5.89 -10.15 4.73
N LEU A 192 -5.39 -9.43 5.74
CA LEU A 192 -6.13 -8.39 6.46
C LEU A 192 -6.32 -7.18 5.54
N MET A 193 -7.49 -6.56 5.58
CA MET A 193 -7.82 -5.38 4.79
C MET A 193 -6.74 -4.29 4.92
N LEU A 194 -6.26 -4.02 6.14
CA LEU A 194 -5.17 -3.06 6.35
C LEU A 194 -3.90 -3.40 5.56
N TYR A 195 -3.48 -4.67 5.57
CA TYR A 195 -2.27 -5.07 4.86
C TYR A 195 -2.45 -4.98 3.35
N LEU A 196 -3.62 -5.34 2.82
CA LEU A 196 -3.92 -5.17 1.39
C LEU A 196 -3.82 -3.70 0.99
N ILE A 197 -4.44 -2.80 1.76
CA ILE A 197 -4.39 -1.36 1.50
C ILE A 197 -2.96 -0.83 1.60
N TRP A 198 -2.25 -1.16 2.68
CA TRP A 198 -0.89 -0.69 2.92
C TRP A 198 0.05 -1.08 1.79
N LEU A 199 -0.01 -2.35 1.35
CA LEU A 199 0.81 -2.86 0.26
C LEU A 199 0.47 -2.16 -1.05
N GLU A 200 -0.81 -2.06 -1.40
CA GLU A 200 -1.22 -1.45 -2.66
C GLU A 200 -0.90 0.05 -2.71
N TYR A 201 -1.15 0.79 -1.63
CA TYR A 201 -0.86 2.22 -1.56
C TYR A 201 0.65 2.46 -1.61
N THR A 202 1.45 1.61 -0.96
CA THR A 202 2.92 1.69 -1.03
C THR A 202 3.41 1.43 -2.45
N ARG A 203 2.87 0.40 -3.12
CA ARG A 203 3.22 0.06 -4.51
C ARG A 203 2.93 1.23 -5.45
N LEU A 204 1.70 1.74 -5.43
CA LEU A 204 1.26 2.86 -6.26
C LEU A 204 2.08 4.13 -5.98
N ALA A 205 2.31 4.48 -4.70
CA ALA A 205 3.09 5.66 -4.35
C ALA A 205 4.54 5.58 -4.89
N LYS A 206 5.16 4.40 -4.84
CA LYS A 206 6.49 4.17 -5.41
C LYS A 206 6.50 4.29 -6.93
N GLU A 207 5.50 3.75 -7.62
CA GLU A 207 5.36 3.87 -9.09
C GLU A 207 5.12 5.32 -9.54
N ILE A 208 4.27 6.05 -8.83
CA ILE A 208 4.02 7.48 -9.05
C ILE A 208 5.32 8.26 -8.89
N THR A 209 6.06 8.02 -7.81
CA THR A 209 7.31 8.71 -7.52
C THR A 209 8.39 8.41 -8.55
N ALA A 210 8.50 7.14 -8.97
CA ALA A 210 9.42 6.75 -10.03
C ALA A 210 9.11 7.52 -11.32
N THR A 211 7.82 7.67 -11.65
CA THR A 211 7.42 8.41 -12.84
C THR A 211 7.62 9.92 -12.69
N ALA A 212 7.31 10.49 -11.52
CA ALA A 212 7.50 11.91 -11.24
C ALA A 212 8.98 12.32 -11.38
N VAL A 213 9.90 11.49 -10.90
CA VAL A 213 11.33 11.82 -10.88
C VAL A 213 12.06 11.39 -12.16
N PHE A 214 11.67 10.29 -12.79
CA PHE A 214 12.38 9.73 -13.96
C PHE A 214 11.61 9.86 -15.28
N GLY A 215 10.31 10.20 -15.25
CA GLY A 215 9.42 10.22 -16.41
C GLY A 215 9.75 11.27 -17.47
N ALA A 216 10.42 12.37 -17.09
CA ALA A 216 10.97 13.33 -18.05
C ALA A 216 12.26 12.82 -18.75
N SER A 217 12.96 11.85 -18.16
CA SER A 217 14.19 11.25 -18.69
C SER A 217 13.96 9.93 -19.44
N MET A 218 12.78 9.31 -19.31
CA MET A 218 12.45 7.99 -19.88
C MET A 218 11.78 8.05 -21.28
N GLY A 219 11.91 9.16 -22.00
CA GLY A 219 11.77 9.14 -23.47
C GLY A 219 12.88 8.33 -24.15
N GLN A 220 13.97 8.04 -23.43
CA GLN A 220 15.04 7.13 -23.84
C GLN A 220 15.45 6.29 -22.63
N THR A 221 15.57 4.98 -22.82
CA THR A 221 16.15 3.99 -21.89
C THR A 221 15.26 3.48 -20.74
N ARG A 222 14.84 2.24 -20.96
CA ARG A 222 14.09 1.32 -20.11
C ARG A 222 14.98 0.80 -18.96
N ASP A 223 15.44 1.66 -18.03
CA ASP A 223 16.34 1.22 -16.96
C ASP A 223 15.62 0.97 -15.62
N SER A 224 14.69 0.01 -15.66
CA SER A 224 14.03 -0.61 -14.50
C SER A 224 15.04 -1.17 -13.47
N ASN A 225 16.29 -1.41 -13.87
CA ASN A 225 17.33 -1.97 -13.02
C ASN A 225 17.96 -0.94 -12.07
N LEU A 226 18.03 0.34 -12.44
CA LEU A 226 18.46 1.42 -11.53
C LEU A 226 17.44 1.63 -10.40
N PHE A 227 16.15 1.58 -10.72
CA PHE A 227 15.07 1.66 -9.75
C PHE A 227 15.07 0.46 -8.78
N ARG A 228 15.22 -0.78 -9.28
CA ARG A 228 15.38 -1.97 -8.41
C ARG A 228 16.62 -1.92 -7.52
N ARG A 229 17.74 -1.40 -8.03
CA ARG A 229 18.97 -1.23 -7.24
C ARG A 229 18.82 -0.17 -6.15
N ALA A 230 18.11 0.92 -6.44
CA ALA A 230 17.76 1.94 -5.44
C ALA A 230 16.76 1.42 -4.39
N LEU A 231 15.97 0.39 -4.73
CA LEU A 231 15.02 -0.28 -3.84
C LEU A 231 15.60 -1.48 -3.07
N GLY A 232 16.88 -1.85 -3.27
CA GLY A 232 17.63 -2.71 -2.35
C GLY A 232 17.41 -4.23 -2.42
N ASP A 233 17.00 -4.82 -3.54
CA ASP A 233 16.68 -6.26 -3.61
C ASP A 233 17.87 -7.13 -4.12
N ARG A 234 18.30 -8.13 -3.32
CA ARG A 234 19.25 -9.19 -3.71
C ARG A 234 18.54 -10.56 -3.67
N ARG A 235 18.35 -11.17 -4.84
CA ARG A 235 17.77 -12.52 -5.03
C ARG A 235 18.70 -13.63 -4.55
N ALA A 236 18.11 -14.67 -3.93
CA ALA A 236 18.58 -16.05 -4.00
C ALA A 236 17.35 -16.96 -4.17
N GLU A 237 17.41 -17.89 -5.12
CA GLU A 237 16.31 -18.78 -5.54
C GLU A 237 15.98 -19.89 -4.51
N PRO A 238 14.74 -20.42 -4.50
CA PRO A 238 14.27 -21.42 -3.54
C PRO A 238 13.95 -22.80 -4.15
N ASP A 239 14.11 -23.86 -3.35
CA ASP A 239 13.52 -25.18 -3.63
C ASP A 239 12.07 -25.29 -3.10
N ALA A 240 11.18 -25.52 -4.06
CA ALA A 240 9.85 -26.15 -4.08
C ALA A 240 8.84 -26.02 -2.90
N VAL A 241 7.80 -25.23 -3.15
CA VAL A 241 6.45 -25.22 -2.53
C VAL A 241 5.41 -25.26 -3.68
N PRO A 242 4.19 -25.82 -3.51
CA PRO A 242 3.34 -26.28 -4.62
C PRO A 242 3.04 -25.20 -5.66
N ALA A 243 3.39 -25.50 -6.90
CA ALA A 243 3.53 -24.57 -8.02
C ALA A 243 2.32 -23.65 -8.25
N ALA A 244 1.10 -24.07 -7.93
CA ALA A 244 -0.11 -23.32 -8.28
C ALA A 244 -0.29 -21.98 -7.50
N VAL A 245 0.14 -21.89 -6.24
CA VAL A 245 -0.10 -20.69 -5.41
C VAL A 245 1.07 -19.71 -5.50
N SER A 246 2.30 -20.23 -5.55
CA SER A 246 3.49 -19.42 -5.79
C SER A 246 3.50 -18.81 -7.18
N ASP A 247 3.01 -19.53 -8.19
CA ASP A 247 2.97 -19.02 -9.57
C ASP A 247 1.87 -17.96 -9.74
N ALA A 248 0.73 -18.07 -9.05
CA ALA A 248 -0.31 -17.02 -9.06
C ALA A 248 0.17 -15.70 -8.44
N MET A 249 0.92 -15.76 -7.34
CA MET A 249 1.47 -14.58 -6.66
C MET A 249 2.69 -14.00 -7.39
N ALA A 250 3.57 -14.86 -7.92
CA ALA A 250 4.70 -14.42 -8.74
C ALA A 250 4.26 -13.89 -10.12
N ARG A 251 3.12 -14.35 -10.67
CA ARG A 251 2.45 -13.74 -11.82
C ARG A 251 1.87 -12.37 -11.45
N LEU A 252 1.32 -12.20 -10.25
CA LEU A 252 0.84 -10.91 -9.75
C LEU A 252 1.97 -9.88 -9.59
N GLU A 253 3.15 -10.31 -9.15
CA GLU A 253 4.35 -9.46 -9.02
C GLU A 253 5.05 -9.21 -10.37
N ARG A 254 4.86 -10.08 -11.37
CA ARG A 254 5.41 -9.93 -12.73
C ARG A 254 4.47 -9.27 -13.73
N ALA A 255 3.16 -9.23 -13.47
CA ALA A 255 2.15 -8.67 -14.37
C ALA A 255 2.23 -7.13 -14.39
N GLY A 256 3.20 -6.63 -15.14
CA GLY A 256 3.28 -5.23 -15.58
C GLY A 256 2.39 -4.93 -16.80
N ASP A 257 1.75 -5.93 -17.40
CA ASP A 257 0.76 -5.75 -18.47
C ASP A 257 -0.46 -6.69 -18.32
N PRO A 258 -1.68 -6.21 -18.62
CA PRO A 258 -2.96 -6.86 -18.28
C PRO A 258 -3.40 -8.02 -19.21
N GLU A 259 -2.64 -8.36 -20.25
CA GLU A 259 -3.02 -9.43 -21.19
C GLU A 259 -2.59 -10.85 -20.77
N GLU A 260 -1.73 -11.00 -19.75
CA GLU A 260 -1.24 -12.31 -19.30
C GLU A 260 -2.14 -13.03 -18.27
N LEU A 261 -3.36 -12.52 -18.02
CA LEU A 261 -4.32 -13.08 -17.06
C LEU A 261 -5.42 -13.96 -17.71
N GLN A 262 -5.26 -14.40 -18.96
CA GLN A 262 -6.23 -15.26 -19.67
C GLN A 262 -5.74 -16.70 -19.95
N GLY A 263 -4.79 -17.22 -19.17
CA GLY A 263 -4.34 -18.62 -19.24
C GLY A 263 -4.37 -19.32 -17.89
#